data_AF-A0A314Z6R8-F1
#
_entry.id   AF-A0A314Z6R8-F1
#
_cell.length_a   1.000
_cell.length_b   1.000
_cell.length_c   1.000
_cell.angle_alpha   90.00
_cell.angle_beta   90.00
_cell.angle_gamma   90.00
#
_symmetry.space_group_name_H-M   'P 1'
#
loop_
_entity.id
_entity.type
_entity.pdbx_description
1 polymer ?
#
loop_
_entity_poly.entity_id
_entity_poly.type
_entity_poly.pdbx_seq_one_letter_code
_entity_poly.pdbx_strand_id
1 'polypeptide(L)'
;MFKLTVNQSYGSRVEEANLEFSLRSFFIKLPFSESLTRVLPPGWEITAYFRSLPQASTSKDVELWIPTDTQQWQQPPLITPIKSMSGEPLSVQLYLEHPGLSELKA
;
A
#
# COMPACT_ATOMS: atom_id res chain seq x y z
N MET A 1 2.60 1.15 3.76
CA MET A 1 1.44 0.46 3.14
C MET A 1 0.74 1.37 2.14
N PHE A 2 0.50 0.88 0.92
CA PHE A 2 -0.46 1.49 -0.01
C PHE A 2 -1.74 0.67 0.00
N LYS A 3 -2.87 1.31 0.34
CA LYS A 3 -4.20 0.69 0.31
C LYS A 3 -4.97 1.27 -0.86
N LEU A 4 -5.27 0.42 -1.83
CA LEU A 4 -6.01 0.78 -3.04
C LEU A 4 -7.45 0.28 -2.92
N THR A 5 -8.40 1.14 -3.24
CA THR A 5 -9.81 0.78 -3.42
C THR A 5 -10.22 1.20 -4.82
N VAL A 6 -10.62 0.21 -5.62
CA VAL A 6 -11.08 0.42 -6.99
C VAL A 6 -12.57 0.14 -7.05
N ASN A 7 -13.33 1.10 -7.54
CA ASN A 7 -14.73 0.90 -7.87
C ASN A 7 -14.85 0.16 -9.20
N GLN A 8 -15.04 -1.16 -9.13
CA GLN A 8 -15.19 -2.01 -10.32
C GLN A 8 -16.51 -1.78 -11.07
N SER A 9 -17.47 -1.08 -10.46
CA SER A 9 -18.76 -0.74 -11.06
C SER A 9 -18.76 0.61 -11.77
N TYR A 10 -17.62 1.32 -11.81
CA TYR A 10 -17.52 2.61 -12.47
C TYR A 10 -17.71 2.46 -13.99
N GLY A 11 -18.88 2.87 -14.47
CA GLY A 11 -19.30 2.69 -15.87
C GLY A 11 -18.91 3.82 -16.81
N SER A 12 -18.24 4.88 -16.32
CA SER A 12 -17.85 6.04 -17.12
C SER A 12 -16.39 5.98 -17.55
N ARG A 13 -16.02 6.75 -18.57
CA ARG A 13 -14.61 6.88 -18.96
C ARG A 13 -13.84 7.59 -17.85
N VAL A 14 -12.65 7.08 -17.53
CA VAL A 14 -11.73 7.75 -16.62
C VAL A 14 -11.03 8.88 -17.39
N GLU A 15 -11.10 10.10 -16.86
CA GLU A 15 -10.32 11.22 -17.37
C GLU A 15 -8.87 11.07 -16.92
N GLU A 16 -8.04 10.49 -17.79
CA GLU A 16 -6.63 10.16 -17.51
C GLU A 16 -5.85 11.35 -16.95
N ALA A 17 -6.03 12.55 -17.53
CA ALA A 17 -5.36 13.77 -17.07
C ALA A 17 -5.70 14.14 -15.62
N ASN A 18 -6.95 13.96 -15.21
CA ASN A 18 -7.38 14.26 -13.84
C ASN A 18 -6.85 13.22 -12.85
N LEU A 19 -6.86 11.94 -13.25
CA LEU A 19 -6.29 10.87 -12.45
C LEU A 19 -4.78 11.06 -12.28
N GLU A 20 -4.07 11.33 -13.37
CA GLU A 20 -2.64 11.61 -13.37
C GLU A 20 -2.31 12.81 -12.48
N PHE A 21 -3.04 13.92 -12.63
CA PHE A 21 -2.86 15.10 -11.80
C PHE A 21 -3.05 14.77 -10.30
N SER A 22 -4.09 14.00 -9.99
CA SER A 22 -4.39 13.56 -8.62
C SER A 22 -3.28 12.66 -8.05
N LEU A 23 -2.76 11.73 -8.85
CA LEU A 23 -1.67 10.84 -8.47
C LEU A 23 -0.35 11.59 -8.30
N ARG A 24 0.01 12.50 -9.23
CA ARG A 24 1.20 13.35 -9.10
C ARG A 24 1.13 14.19 -7.83
N SER A 25 -0.01 14.83 -7.60
CA SER A 25 -0.25 15.55 -6.35
C SER A 25 -0.10 14.60 -5.17
N PHE A 26 -0.68 13.40 -5.21
CA PHE A 26 -0.56 12.40 -4.15
C PHE A 26 0.91 12.09 -3.81
N PHE A 27 1.70 11.70 -4.81
CA PHE A 27 3.09 11.28 -4.63
C PHE A 27 4.06 12.40 -4.27
N ILE A 28 3.72 13.67 -4.52
CA ILE A 28 4.60 14.79 -4.13
C ILE A 28 4.88 14.84 -2.63
N LYS A 29 4.01 14.24 -1.78
CA LYS A 29 4.23 14.18 -0.32
C LYS A 29 5.17 13.06 0.12
N LEU A 30 5.51 12.10 -0.75
CA LEU A 30 6.36 10.96 -0.39
C LEU A 30 7.76 11.39 0.09
N PRO A 31 8.49 12.28 -0.60
CA PRO A 31 9.83 12.69 -0.16
C PRO A 31 9.83 13.34 1.22
N PHE A 32 8.75 14.03 1.59
CA PHE A 32 8.63 14.69 2.89
C PHE A 32 8.31 13.72 4.05
N SER A 33 7.99 12.46 3.74
CA SER A 33 7.70 11.42 4.74
C SER A 33 8.96 10.75 5.30
N GLU A 34 10.15 11.10 4.80
CA GLU A 34 11.43 10.56 5.28
C GLU A 34 11.62 10.73 6.79
N SER A 35 11.21 11.88 7.34
CA SER A 35 11.26 12.15 8.80
C SER A 35 10.40 11.21 9.64
N LEU A 36 9.42 10.53 9.03
CA LEU A 36 8.57 9.54 9.69
C LEU A 36 9.22 8.15 9.70
N THR A 37 10.31 7.96 8.97
CA THR A 37 11.00 6.67 8.85
C THR A 37 12.17 6.62 9.82
N ARG A 38 12.39 5.44 10.41
CA ARG A 38 13.62 5.13 11.14
C ARG A 38 14.62 4.51 10.17
N VAL A 39 15.92 4.58 10.50
CA VAL A 39 16.94 3.84 9.75
C VAL A 39 16.62 2.35 9.88
N LEU A 40 16.26 1.73 8.76
CA LEU A 40 15.98 0.31 8.69
C LEU A 40 17.27 -0.48 8.40
N PRO A 41 17.39 -1.71 8.91
CA PRO A 41 18.45 -2.62 8.49
C PRO A 41 18.36 -2.89 6.98
N PRO A 42 19.46 -3.32 6.34
CA PRO A 42 19.46 -3.62 4.91
C PRO A 42 18.53 -4.79 4.58
N GLY A 43 17.79 -4.65 3.48
CA GLY A 43 16.82 -5.64 3.00
C GLY A 43 15.40 -5.08 3.00
N TRP A 44 14.71 -5.22 1.88
CA TRP A 44 13.31 -4.84 1.74
C TRP A 44 12.57 -5.92 0.95
N GLU A 45 11.30 -6.08 1.26
CA GLU A 45 10.39 -6.97 0.55
C GLU A 45 9.15 -6.20 0.08
N ILE A 46 8.47 -6.74 -0.92
CA ILE A 46 7.17 -6.23 -1.37
C ILE A 46 6.14 -7.30 -1.10
N THR A 47 5.16 -6.96 -0.26
CA THR A 47 4.05 -7.85 0.11
C THR A 47 2.75 -7.28 -0.44
N ALA A 48 1.96 -8.14 -1.08
CA ALA A 48 0.66 -7.79 -1.66
C ALA A 48 -0.47 -8.50 -0.93
N TYR A 49 -1.47 -7.73 -0.51
CA TYR A 49 -2.68 -8.24 0.14
C TYR A 49 -3.83 -8.27 -0.87
N PHE A 50 -4.22 -9.47 -1.29
CA PHE A 50 -5.31 -9.67 -2.24
C PHE A 50 -6.62 -9.96 -1.51
N ARG A 51 -7.74 -9.38 -1.99
CA ARG A 51 -9.09 -9.76 -1.51
C ARG A 51 -9.45 -11.19 -1.90
N SER A 52 -8.94 -11.64 -3.03
CA SER A 52 -9.05 -13.00 -3.56
C SER A 52 -7.77 -13.32 -4.31
N LEU A 53 -7.23 -14.52 -4.14
CA LEU A 53 -6.04 -14.94 -4.87
C LEU A 53 -6.28 -14.84 -6.39
N PRO A 54 -5.33 -14.27 -7.15
CA PRO A 54 -5.45 -14.24 -8.61
C PRO A 54 -5.50 -15.67 -9.14
N GLN A 55 -6.43 -15.95 -10.06
CA GLN A 55 -6.54 -17.26 -10.69
C GLN A 55 -5.30 -17.53 -11.55
N ALA A 56 -4.65 -18.67 -11.34
CA ALA A 56 -3.41 -19.06 -12.02
C ALA A 56 -3.48 -19.02 -13.56
N SER A 57 -4.69 -19.06 -14.14
CA SER A 57 -4.91 -19.04 -15.59
C SER A 57 -4.80 -17.65 -16.25
N THR A 58 -4.63 -16.56 -15.49
CA THR A 58 -4.67 -15.19 -16.03
C THR A 58 -3.30 -14.57 -16.31
N SER A 59 -2.22 -15.05 -15.70
CA SER A 59 -0.86 -14.57 -15.96
C SER A 59 0.18 -15.54 -15.36
N LYS A 60 1.30 -15.75 -16.08
CA LYS A 60 2.47 -16.50 -15.56
C LYS A 60 3.13 -15.80 -14.37
N ASP A 61 2.89 -14.51 -14.17
CA ASP A 61 3.49 -13.72 -13.09
C ASP A 61 2.87 -14.05 -11.73
N VAL A 62 1.67 -14.64 -11.70
CA VAL A 62 1.03 -15.10 -10.46
C VAL A 62 1.85 -16.21 -9.79
N GLU A 63 2.50 -17.06 -10.59
CA GLU A 63 3.33 -18.16 -10.12
C GLU A 63 4.66 -17.68 -9.48
N LEU A 64 5.01 -16.40 -9.66
CA LEU A 64 6.20 -15.79 -9.03
C LEU A 64 5.94 -15.33 -7.59
N TRP A 65 4.68 -15.24 -7.16
CA TRP A 65 4.32 -14.87 -5.79
C TRP A 65 4.25 -16.10 -4.90
N ILE A 66 4.91 -16.03 -3.75
CA ILE A 66 4.80 -17.03 -2.69
C ILE A 66 3.85 -16.51 -1.60
N PRO A 67 3.07 -17.40 -0.94
CA PRO A 67 2.36 -17.03 0.27
C PRO A 67 3.34 -16.48 1.30
N THR A 68 2.99 -15.36 1.92
CA THR A 68 3.82 -14.80 2.97
C THR A 68 3.78 -15.68 4.23
N ASP A 69 4.93 -15.85 4.88
CA ASP A 69 5.06 -16.47 6.19
C ASP A 69 4.93 -15.44 7.33
N THR A 70 4.64 -14.17 7.01
CA THR A 70 4.52 -13.10 8.01
C THR A 70 3.50 -13.49 9.07
N GLN A 71 3.99 -13.75 10.28
CA GLN A 71 3.13 -13.91 11.45
C GLN A 71 2.54 -12.55 11.82
N GLN A 72 1.27 -12.54 12.21
CA GLN A 72 0.66 -11.32 12.76
C GLN A 72 1.49 -10.84 13.94
N TRP A 73 1.73 -9.53 14.01
CA TRP A 73 2.41 -8.93 15.14
C TRP A 73 1.67 -9.28 16.44
N GLN A 74 2.41 -9.55 17.51
CA GLN A 74 1.81 -9.90 18.80
C GLN A 74 0.96 -8.76 19.36
N GLN A 75 1.25 -7.53 18.94
CA GLN A 75 0.47 -6.34 19.21
C GLN A 75 0.05 -5.62 17.93
N PRO A 76 -1.06 -4.87 17.95
CA PRO A 76 -1.47 -4.07 16.81
C PRO A 76 -0.36 -3.09 16.36
N PRO A 77 -0.14 -2.93 15.04
CA PRO A 77 0.76 -1.92 14.50
C PRO A 77 0.39 -0.51 14.94
N LEU A 78 1.38 0.33 15.21
CA LEU A 78 1.17 1.78 15.25
C LEU A 78 1.04 2.30 13.82
N ILE A 79 -0.13 2.84 13.48
CA ILE A 79 -0.45 3.35 12.14
C ILE A 79 -0.23 4.87 12.08
N THR A 80 0.67 5.31 11.21
CA THR A 80 0.91 6.73 10.92
C THR A 80 0.38 7.08 9.53
N PRO A 81 -0.72 7.85 9.40
CA PRO A 81 -1.23 8.26 8.10
C PRO A 81 -0.27 9.26 7.42
N ILE A 82 -0.02 9.09 6.13
CA ILE A 82 0.83 10.00 5.34
C ILE A 82 -0.03 10.83 4.38
N LYS A 83 -0.85 10.15 3.57
CA LYS A 83 -1.73 10.84 2.61
C LYS A 83 -2.90 9.96 2.17
N SER A 84 -4.00 10.60 1.81
CA SER A 84 -5.12 9.99 1.11
C SER A 84 -5.49 10.78 -0.15
N MET A 85 -5.92 10.07 -1.18
CA MET A 85 -6.72 10.61 -2.29
C MET A 85 -7.98 9.77 -2.41
N SER A 86 -9.10 10.45 -2.69
CA SER A 86 -10.39 9.81 -2.93
C SER A 86 -10.93 10.34 -4.24
N GLY A 87 -11.36 9.44 -5.10
CA GLY A 87 -11.91 9.76 -6.41
C GLY A 87 -12.45 8.50 -7.06
N GLU A 88 -13.28 8.68 -8.08
CA GLU A 88 -13.75 7.58 -8.91
C GLU A 88 -12.82 7.45 -10.12
N PRO A 89 -12.42 6.22 -10.50
CA PRO A 89 -12.73 4.94 -9.87
C PRO A 89 -11.75 4.53 -8.76
N LEU A 90 -10.75 5.36 -8.46
CA LEU A 90 -9.62 4.99 -7.60
C LEU A 90 -9.49 5.88 -6.37
N SER A 91 -9.53 5.23 -5.21
CA SER A 91 -9.13 5.82 -3.93
C SER A 91 -7.86 5.16 -3.40
N VAL A 92 -6.90 5.97 -2.96
CA VAL A 92 -5.59 5.51 -2.47
C VAL A 92 -5.32 6.11 -1.09
N GLN A 93 -4.90 5.26 -0.16
CA GLN A 93 -4.38 5.67 1.14
C GLN A 93 -2.94 5.19 1.29
N LEU A 94 -2.08 6.07 1.79
CA LEU A 94 -0.72 5.78 2.15
C LEU A 94 -0.54 6.03 3.64
N TYR A 95 -0.02 5.03 4.33
CA TYR A 95 0.28 5.08 5.74
C TYR A 95 1.47 4.17 6.06
N LEU A 96 2.10 4.41 7.20
CA LEU A 96 3.22 3.64 7.73
C LEU A 96 2.74 2.79 8.90
N GLU A 97 3.24 1.56 9.01
CA GLU A 97 3.01 0.67 10.15
C GLU A 97 4.33 0.51 10.89
N HIS A 98 4.32 0.72 12.21
CA HIS A 98 5.48 0.49 13.08
C HIS A 98 5.18 -0.58 14.11
N PRO A 99 6.18 -1.41 14.46
CA PRO A 99 6.08 -2.33 15.60
C PRO A 99 5.55 -1.62 16.84
N GLY A 100 4.79 -2.34 17.66
CA GLY A 100 4.25 -1.79 18.91
C GLY A 100 5.36 -1.30 19.84
N LEU A 101 5.04 -0.38 20.76
CA LEU A 101 6.03 0.22 21.68
C LEU A 101 6.80 -0.80 22.53
N SER A 102 6.26 -2.00 22.76
CA SER A 102 6.94 -3.09 23.46
C SER A 102 7.98 -3.82 22.62
N GLU A 103 7.84 -3.83 21.30
CA GLU A 103 8.74 -4.53 20.37
C GLU A 103 9.97 -3.68 20.00
N LEU A 104 9.94 -2.38 20.30
CA LEU A 104 11.05 -1.44 20.10
C LEU A 104 12.18 -1.56 21.15
N LYS A 105 12.05 -2.47 22.12
CA LYS A 105 13.03 -2.68 23.21
C LYS A 105 13.94 -3.90 23.03
N ALA A 106 13.84 -4.61 21.91
CA ALA A 106 14.69 -5.76 21.59
C ALA A 106 15.91 -5.36 20.76
#